data_AF-A0AAE9J1R0-F1
#
_entry.id   AF-A0AAE9J1R0-F1
#
_cell.length_a   1.000
_cell.length_b   1.000
_cell.length_c   1.000
_cell.angle_alpha   90.00
_cell.angle_beta   90.00
_cell.angle_gamma   90.00
#
_symmetry.space_group_name_H-M   'P 1'
#
loop_
_entity.id
_entity.type
_entity.pdbx_description
1 polymer ?
#
loop_
_entity_poly.entity_id
_entity_poly.type
_entity_poly.pdbx_seq_one_letter_code
_entity_poly.pdbx_strand_id
1 'polypeptide(L)'
;MGVGVAEMGMGKYIPPLEGFQTVEKWLEEEKSQQKIHEELQKQQFLLDLLHSKISARHEQGKSTGKLDENAWQVQNSITAIKRKLKQLLDALPQVVPLNPISDTSRCIEMYEEKQLMATQGMLREDIAEERQKIAKLCWKLRNFKDFDEKIEKSEEKSDEWMEKCKLEEAARSTLLEEITRLRSECADLRARLEMESACL
;
A
#
# COMPACT_ATOMS: atom_id res chain seq x y z
N MET A 1 42.72 -30.37 48.00
CA MET A 1 41.52 -29.70 47.48
C MET A 1 41.79 -29.36 46.02
N GLY A 2 41.45 -30.25 45.10
CA GLY A 2 41.55 -29.98 43.67
C GLY A 2 40.18 -29.60 43.17
N VAL A 3 40.00 -28.33 42.79
CA VAL A 3 38.77 -27.86 42.15
C VAL A 3 38.86 -28.29 40.69
N GLY A 4 38.18 -29.38 40.34
CA GLY A 4 38.00 -29.79 38.96
C GLY A 4 37.09 -28.80 38.26
N VAL A 5 37.68 -27.95 37.42
CA VAL A 5 36.93 -27.13 36.48
C VAL A 5 36.40 -28.07 35.41
N ALA A 6 35.10 -28.35 35.44
CA ALA A 6 34.44 -29.09 34.39
C ALA A 6 34.54 -28.27 33.09
N GLU A 7 35.34 -28.75 32.15
CA GLU A 7 35.29 -28.31 30.75
C GLU A 7 33.88 -28.58 30.22
N MET A 8 33.04 -27.55 30.16
CA MET A 8 31.83 -27.57 29.34
C MET A 8 32.30 -27.68 27.88
N GLY A 9 32.20 -28.89 27.33
CA GLY A 9 32.51 -29.17 25.94
C GLY A 9 31.69 -28.27 25.02
N MET A 10 32.34 -27.28 24.42
CA MET A 10 31.77 -26.54 23.30
C MET A 10 31.54 -27.53 22.15
N GLY A 11 30.27 -27.86 21.90
CA GLY A 11 29.88 -28.70 20.77
C GLY A 11 30.46 -28.12 19.49
N LYS A 12 31.26 -28.92 18.77
CA LYS A 12 31.85 -28.50 17.49
C LYS A 12 30.73 -28.13 16.52
N TYR A 13 30.81 -26.95 15.92
CA TYR A 13 29.87 -26.54 14.89
C TYR A 13 29.89 -27.53 13.71
N ILE A 14 28.72 -28.03 13.32
CA ILE A 14 28.53 -28.89 12.15
C ILE A 14 27.76 -28.07 11.11
N PRO A 15 28.35 -27.73 9.95
CA PRO A 15 27.68 -26.95 8.93
C PRO A 15 26.50 -27.70 8.29
N PRO A 16 25.57 -26.98 7.62
CA PRO A 16 24.54 -27.60 6.79
C PRO A 16 25.17 -28.48 5.70
N LEU A 17 24.48 -29.56 5.32
CA LEU A 17 24.87 -30.41 4.20
C LEU A 17 24.88 -29.62 2.89
N GLU A 18 25.94 -29.80 2.10
CA GLU A 18 26.11 -29.10 0.83
C GLU A 18 25.49 -29.87 -0.34
N GLY A 19 24.58 -29.21 -1.05
CA GLY A 19 23.98 -29.69 -2.29
C GLY A 19 22.79 -30.62 -2.08
N PHE A 20 21.78 -30.45 -2.93
CA PHE A 20 20.52 -31.18 -2.87
C PHE A 20 20.70 -32.70 -2.91
N GLN A 21 21.56 -33.20 -3.80
CA GLN A 21 21.78 -34.64 -3.98
C GLN A 21 22.40 -35.31 -2.73
N THR A 22 23.24 -34.57 -1.99
CA THR A 22 23.84 -35.04 -0.74
C THR A 22 22.78 -35.15 0.35
N VAL A 23 21.92 -34.14 0.45
CA VAL A 23 20.79 -34.12 1.39
C VAL A 23 19.84 -35.27 1.11
N GLU A 24 19.52 -35.52 -0.16
CA GLU A 24 18.59 -36.58 -0.57
C GLU A 24 19.11 -37.97 -0.18
N LYS A 25 20.39 -38.25 -0.45
CA LYS A 25 21.05 -39.50 -0.02
C LYS A 25 21.09 -39.64 1.51
N TRP A 26 21.44 -38.56 2.21
CA TRP A 26 21.48 -38.58 3.67
C TRP A 26 20.09 -38.84 4.29
N LEU A 27 19.03 -38.32 3.68
CA LEU A 27 17.63 -38.58 4.10
C LEU A 27 17.17 -40.03 3.86
N GLU A 28 17.80 -40.78 2.96
CA GLU A 28 17.53 -42.21 2.78
C GLU A 28 18.08 -43.03 3.95
N GLU A 29 19.26 -42.65 4.44
CA GLU A 29 19.98 -43.34 5.51
C GLU A 29 19.49 -42.94 6.92
N GLU A 30 19.20 -41.66 7.12
CA GLU A 30 18.82 -41.13 8.44
C GLU A 30 17.34 -41.37 8.75
N LYS A 31 17.08 -41.95 9.93
CA LYS A 31 15.73 -42.26 10.44
C LYS A 31 15.38 -41.47 11.70
N SER A 32 16.36 -40.81 12.32
CA SER A 32 16.12 -39.98 13.51
C SER A 32 15.40 -38.69 13.13
N GLN A 33 14.14 -38.56 13.56
CA GLN A 33 13.36 -37.33 13.37
C GLN A 33 14.08 -36.10 13.94
N GLN A 34 14.76 -36.25 15.09
CA GLN A 34 15.49 -35.17 15.73
C GLN A 34 16.61 -34.63 14.85
N LYS A 35 17.47 -35.50 14.30
CA LYS A 35 18.56 -35.08 13.41
C LYS A 35 18.06 -34.48 12.11
N ILE A 36 16.98 -35.00 11.56
CA ILE A 36 16.34 -34.45 10.35
C ILE A 36 15.79 -33.04 10.65
N HIS A 37 15.27 -32.81 11.85
CA HIS A 37 14.80 -31.48 12.27
C HIS A 37 15.97 -30.50 12.52
N GLU A 38 17.05 -30.95 13.14
CA GLU A 38 18.27 -30.14 13.30
C GLU A 38 18.86 -29.74 11.95
N GLU A 39 18.90 -30.66 10.97
CA GLU A 39 19.35 -30.36 9.63
C GLU A 39 18.39 -29.40 8.90
N LEU A 40 17.08 -29.53 9.11
CA LEU A 40 16.10 -28.56 8.58
C LEU A 40 16.39 -27.14 9.08
N GLN A 41 16.69 -26.98 10.38
CA GLN A 41 17.01 -25.68 10.95
C GLN A 41 18.27 -25.08 10.34
N LYS A 42 19.32 -25.89 10.15
CA LYS A 42 20.56 -25.46 9.50
C LYS A 42 20.33 -25.00 8.06
N GLN A 43 19.56 -25.77 7.28
CA GLN A 43 19.24 -25.42 5.89
C GLN A 43 18.37 -24.16 5.80
N GLN A 44 17.43 -23.97 6.74
CA GLN A 44 16.62 -22.74 6.80
C GLN A 44 17.48 -21.51 7.11
N PHE A 45 18.39 -21.63 8.08
CA PHE A 45 19.36 -20.56 8.38
C PHE A 45 20.26 -20.23 7.19
N LEU A 46 20.73 -21.25 6.47
CA LEU A 46 21.52 -21.07 5.25
C LEU A 46 20.72 -20.33 4.17
N LEU A 47 19.43 -20.65 4.00
CA LEU A 47 18.56 -19.96 3.05
C LEU A 47 18.39 -18.48 3.41
N ASP A 48 18.16 -18.17 4.69
CA ASP A 48 18.03 -16.79 5.16
C ASP A 48 19.32 -15.99 4.93
N LEU A 49 20.48 -16.61 5.17
CA LEU A 49 21.79 -16.03 4.88
C LEU A 49 21.99 -15.78 3.38
N LEU A 50 21.53 -16.70 2.52
CA LEU A 50 21.59 -16.54 1.07
C LEU A 50 20.69 -15.38 0.60
N HIS A 51 19.45 -15.30 1.11
CA HIS A 51 18.56 -14.18 0.82
C HIS A 51 19.17 -12.84 1.24
N SER A 52 19.75 -12.75 2.44
CA SER A 52 20.46 -11.54 2.90
C SER A 52 21.61 -11.15 1.97
N LYS A 53 22.41 -12.13 1.51
CA LYS A 53 23.51 -11.90 0.56
C LYS A 53 23.01 -11.47 -0.83
N ILE A 54 21.91 -12.06 -1.31
CA ILE A 54 21.28 -11.70 -2.59
C ILE A 54 20.79 -10.25 -2.52
N SER A 55 20.05 -9.87 -1.48
CA SER A 55 19.58 -8.49 -1.27
C SER A 55 20.73 -7.49 -1.26
N ALA A 56 21.80 -7.76 -0.47
CA ALA A 56 22.96 -6.88 -0.41
C ALA A 56 23.70 -6.74 -1.75
N ARG A 57 23.74 -7.80 -2.57
CA ARG A 57 24.34 -7.77 -3.91
C ARG A 57 23.47 -7.02 -4.92
N HIS A 58 22.16 -7.20 -4.83
CA HIS A 58 21.18 -6.52 -5.66
C HIS A 58 21.21 -5.01 -5.43
N GLU A 59 21.28 -4.56 -4.17
CA GLU A 59 21.45 -3.14 -3.81
C GLU A 59 22.73 -2.51 -4.38
N GLN A 60 23.79 -3.33 -4.53
CA GLN A 60 25.06 -2.91 -5.14
C GLN A 60 25.08 -3.05 -6.68
N GLY A 61 23.97 -3.45 -7.31
CA GLY A 61 23.88 -3.68 -8.76
C GLY A 61 24.77 -4.84 -9.26
N LYS A 62 25.16 -5.76 -8.39
CA LYS A 62 26.03 -6.90 -8.74
C LYS A 62 25.20 -8.12 -9.12
N SER A 63 25.72 -8.95 -10.03
CA SER A 63 25.07 -10.21 -10.42
C SER A 63 24.89 -11.16 -9.23
N THR A 64 23.68 -11.73 -9.13
CA THR A 64 23.25 -12.66 -8.07
C THR A 64 23.11 -14.10 -8.56
N GLY A 65 23.28 -14.39 -9.86
CA GLY A 65 22.87 -15.68 -10.44
C GLY A 65 23.43 -16.94 -9.77
N LYS A 66 24.69 -16.91 -9.29
CA LYS A 66 25.25 -18.03 -8.52
C LYS A 66 24.61 -18.20 -7.13
N LEU A 67 24.26 -17.09 -6.49
CA LEU A 67 23.57 -17.12 -5.18
C LEU A 67 22.11 -17.55 -5.34
N ASP A 68 21.45 -17.13 -6.42
CA ASP A 68 20.07 -17.53 -6.73
C ASP A 68 19.98 -19.05 -6.99
N GLU A 69 20.92 -19.60 -7.78
CA GLU A 69 21.02 -21.04 -8.00
C GLU A 69 21.26 -21.81 -6.69
N ASN A 70 22.17 -21.32 -5.84
CA ASN A 70 22.42 -21.92 -4.54
C ASN A 70 21.19 -21.86 -3.63
N ALA A 71 20.47 -20.73 -3.60
CA ALA A 71 19.24 -20.58 -2.82
C ALA A 71 18.16 -21.55 -3.31
N TRP A 72 18.05 -21.74 -4.62
CA TRP A 72 17.14 -22.72 -5.21
C TRP A 72 17.47 -24.15 -4.80
N GLN A 73 18.75 -24.54 -4.79
CA GLN A 73 19.17 -25.87 -4.32
C GLN A 73 18.87 -26.09 -2.83
N VAL A 74 19.07 -25.06 -1.99
CA VAL A 74 18.73 -25.12 -0.56
C VAL A 74 17.22 -25.21 -0.36
N GLN A 75 16.40 -24.49 -1.14
CA GLN A 75 14.93 -24.62 -1.10
C GLN A 75 14.46 -26.03 -1.45
N ASN A 76 15.06 -26.66 -2.46
CA ASN A 76 14.76 -28.06 -2.79
C ASN A 76 15.15 -29.00 -1.65
N SER A 77 16.30 -28.76 -1.02
CA SER A 77 16.78 -29.54 0.13
C SER A 77 15.81 -29.45 1.31
N ILE A 78 15.39 -28.23 1.67
CA ILE A 78 14.36 -27.96 2.68
C ILE A 78 13.06 -28.70 2.35
N THR A 79 12.66 -28.70 1.07
CA THR A 79 11.45 -29.37 0.61
C THR A 79 11.54 -30.89 0.79
N ALA A 80 12.66 -31.50 0.41
CA ALA A 80 12.89 -32.93 0.62
C ALA A 80 12.88 -33.31 2.11
N ILE A 81 13.56 -32.50 2.95
CA ILE A 81 13.60 -32.71 4.41
C ILE A 81 12.19 -32.62 5.01
N LYS A 82 11.40 -31.59 4.66
CA LYS A 82 10.01 -31.45 5.13
C LYS A 82 9.12 -32.61 4.69
N ARG A 83 9.27 -33.10 3.45
CA ARG A 83 8.55 -34.29 2.96
C ARG A 83 8.92 -35.55 3.75
N LYS A 84 10.21 -35.76 4.03
CA LYS A 84 10.67 -36.89 4.84
C LYS A 84 10.13 -36.84 6.27
N LEU A 85 10.15 -35.67 6.92
CA LEU A 85 9.56 -35.49 8.26
C LEU A 85 8.08 -35.82 8.27
N LYS A 86 7.33 -35.36 7.26
CA LYS A 86 5.92 -35.71 7.10
C LYS A 86 5.72 -37.22 6.91
N GLN A 87 6.51 -37.87 6.06
CA GLN A 87 6.45 -39.32 5.88
C GLN A 87 6.73 -40.10 7.17
N LEU A 88 7.69 -39.66 7.99
CA LEU A 88 7.98 -40.28 9.28
C LEU A 88 6.84 -40.09 10.28
N LEU A 89 6.14 -38.96 10.22
CA LEU A 89 4.94 -38.71 11.03
C LEU A 89 3.75 -39.57 10.58
N ASP A 90 3.52 -39.65 9.26
CA ASP A 90 2.44 -40.43 8.66
C ASP A 90 2.67 -41.96 8.79
N ALA A 91 3.93 -42.39 8.86
CA ALA A 91 4.32 -43.80 9.08
C ALA A 91 4.19 -44.25 10.55
N LEU A 92 4.01 -43.32 11.49
CA LEU A 92 3.63 -43.66 12.85
C LEU A 92 2.19 -44.22 12.80
N PRO A 93 1.91 -45.40 13.35
CA PRO A 93 0.53 -45.90 13.39
C PRO A 93 -0.35 -44.85 14.06
N GLN A 94 -1.53 -44.58 13.50
CA GLN A 94 -2.58 -43.76 14.12
C GLN A 94 -3.14 -44.47 15.37
N VAL A 95 -2.29 -44.75 16.34
CA VAL A 95 -2.71 -45.06 17.69
C VAL A 95 -2.87 -43.70 18.33
N VAL A 96 -4.12 -43.34 18.66
CA VAL A 96 -4.43 -42.18 19.51
C VAL A 96 -3.43 -42.22 20.67
N PRO A 97 -2.50 -41.26 20.78
CA PRO A 97 -1.66 -41.20 21.96
C PRO A 97 -2.61 -40.91 23.12
N LEU A 98 -2.82 -41.88 24.02
CA LEU A 98 -3.46 -41.65 25.33
C LEU A 98 -2.50 -40.83 26.22
N ASN A 99 -1.94 -39.75 25.68
CA ASN A 99 -1.11 -38.82 26.41
C ASN A 99 -1.90 -37.51 26.50
N PRO A 100 -2.57 -37.21 27.63
CA PRO A 100 -3.43 -36.05 27.76
C PRO A 100 -2.70 -34.73 27.50
N ILE A 101 -1.37 -34.72 27.63
CA ILE A 101 -0.50 -33.58 27.36
C ILE A 101 -0.41 -33.29 25.85
N SER A 102 -0.34 -34.33 25.00
CA SER A 102 -0.25 -34.18 23.53
C SER A 102 -1.55 -33.65 22.94
N ASP A 103 -2.69 -34.17 23.39
CA ASP A 103 -4.01 -33.69 22.93
C ASP A 103 -4.32 -32.29 23.45
N THR A 104 -3.88 -31.96 24.68
CA THR A 104 -3.96 -30.59 25.21
C THR A 104 -3.09 -29.64 24.41
N SER A 105 -1.85 -30.02 24.06
CA SER A 105 -0.96 -29.19 23.24
C SER A 105 -1.52 -28.96 21.84
N ARG A 106 -2.07 -30.00 21.20
CA ARG A 106 -2.74 -29.88 19.89
C ARG A 106 -3.99 -29.00 19.95
N CYS A 107 -4.76 -29.10 21.03
CA CYS A 107 -5.91 -28.21 21.26
C CYS A 107 -5.50 -26.76 21.51
N ILE A 108 -4.40 -26.52 22.23
CA ILE A 108 -3.83 -25.17 22.44
C ILE A 108 -3.40 -24.57 21.10
N GLU A 109 -2.64 -25.32 20.30
CA GLU A 109 -2.20 -24.87 18.97
C GLU A 109 -3.38 -24.52 18.06
N MET A 110 -4.42 -25.36 18.02
CA MET A 110 -5.63 -25.06 17.25
C MET A 110 -6.40 -23.84 17.78
N TYR A 111 -6.41 -23.61 19.10
CA TYR A 111 -7.05 -22.45 19.69
C TYR A 111 -6.28 -21.17 19.34
N GLU A 112 -4.95 -21.19 19.46
CA GLU A 112 -4.08 -20.07 19.09
C GLU A 112 -4.20 -19.77 17.59
N GLU A 113 -4.23 -20.79 16.74
CA GLU A 113 -4.44 -20.63 15.29
C GLU A 113 -5.80 -19.97 15.00
N LYS A 114 -6.87 -20.40 15.67
CA LYS A 114 -8.20 -19.77 15.51
C LYS A 114 -8.22 -18.32 15.97
N GLN A 115 -7.57 -18.01 17.09
CA GLN A 115 -7.46 -16.64 17.59
C GLN A 115 -6.65 -15.76 16.63
N LEU A 116 -5.56 -16.29 16.06
CA LEU A 116 -4.78 -15.63 15.02
C LEU A 116 -5.61 -15.36 13.77
N MET A 117 -6.38 -16.34 13.28
CA MET A 117 -7.24 -16.15 12.11
C MET A 117 -8.35 -15.11 12.37
N ALA A 118 -8.97 -15.12 13.55
CA ALA A 118 -9.96 -14.12 13.93
C ALA A 118 -9.36 -12.72 13.94
N THR A 119 -8.21 -12.56 14.60
CA THR A 119 -7.48 -11.28 14.68
C THR A 119 -7.04 -10.81 13.28
N GLN A 120 -6.54 -11.73 12.45
CA GLN A 120 -6.16 -11.44 11.07
C GLN A 120 -7.37 -10.98 10.25
N GLY A 121 -8.54 -11.59 10.45
CA GLY A 121 -9.79 -11.18 9.80
C GLY A 121 -10.19 -9.76 10.18
N MET A 122 -10.22 -9.46 11.47
CA MET A 122 -10.53 -8.12 11.99
C MET A 122 -9.56 -7.06 11.44
N LEU A 123 -8.25 -7.33 11.48
CA LEU A 123 -7.26 -6.39 10.95
C LEU A 123 -7.44 -6.14 9.44
N ARG A 124 -7.83 -7.17 8.66
CA ARG A 124 -8.10 -7.00 7.23
C ARG A 124 -9.33 -6.12 6.99
N GLU A 125 -10.35 -6.25 7.82
CA GLU A 125 -11.56 -5.43 7.78
C GLU A 125 -11.23 -3.97 8.15
N ASP A 126 -10.54 -3.75 9.27
CA ASP A 126 -10.09 -2.42 9.69
C ASP A 126 -9.24 -1.72 8.61
N ILE A 127 -8.30 -2.44 8.01
CA ILE A 127 -7.49 -1.93 6.89
C ILE A 127 -8.38 -1.56 5.70
N ALA A 128 -9.39 -2.38 5.37
CA ALA A 128 -10.29 -2.10 4.26
C ALA A 128 -11.14 -0.84 4.53
N GLU A 129 -11.65 -0.68 5.75
CA GLU A 129 -12.37 0.52 6.18
C GLU A 129 -11.50 1.78 6.10
N GLU A 130 -10.27 1.72 6.63
CA GLU A 130 -9.34 2.85 6.59
C GLU A 130 -8.96 3.21 5.15
N ARG A 131 -8.72 2.21 4.28
CA ARG A 131 -8.49 2.48 2.85
C ARG A 131 -9.69 3.17 2.20
N GLN A 132 -10.91 2.79 2.57
CA GLN A 132 -12.11 3.46 2.07
C GLN A 132 -12.23 4.90 2.59
N LYS A 133 -11.91 5.16 3.87
CA LYS A 133 -11.88 6.52 4.45
C LYS A 133 -10.85 7.39 3.74
N ILE A 134 -9.64 6.88 3.53
CA ILE A 134 -8.58 7.57 2.78
C ILE A 134 -9.05 7.88 1.36
N ALA A 135 -9.64 6.91 0.65
CA ALA A 135 -10.14 7.13 -0.71
C ALA A 135 -11.21 8.25 -0.76
N LYS A 136 -12.15 8.26 0.21
CA LYS A 136 -13.15 9.34 0.34
C LYS A 136 -12.51 10.70 0.59
N LEU A 137 -11.50 10.77 1.46
CA LEU A 137 -10.78 12.02 1.75
C LEU A 137 -9.99 12.51 0.54
N CYS A 138 -9.27 11.62 -0.15
CA CYS A 138 -8.55 11.93 -1.39
C CYS A 138 -9.50 12.45 -2.47
N TRP A 139 -10.68 11.84 -2.62
CA TRP A 139 -11.71 12.30 -3.54
C TRP A 139 -12.22 13.69 -3.15
N LYS A 140 -12.52 13.93 -1.87
CA LYS A 140 -12.91 15.27 -1.38
C LYS A 140 -11.83 16.31 -1.67
N LEU A 141 -10.56 16.02 -1.35
CA LEU A 141 -9.43 16.93 -1.59
C LEU A 141 -9.24 17.25 -3.07
N ARG A 142 -9.40 16.25 -3.95
CA ARG A 142 -9.37 16.47 -5.40
C ARG A 142 -10.51 17.37 -5.85
N ASN A 143 -11.73 17.12 -5.37
CA ASN A 143 -12.87 17.95 -5.73
C ASN A 143 -12.76 19.36 -5.16
N PHE A 144 -12.17 19.57 -3.98
CA PHE A 144 -11.92 20.90 -3.43
C PHE A 144 -11.01 21.73 -4.35
N LYS A 145 -9.99 21.13 -4.98
CA LYS A 145 -9.20 21.80 -6.02
C LYS A 145 -10.07 22.20 -7.23
N ASP A 146 -10.95 21.30 -7.68
CA ASP A 146 -11.87 21.59 -8.79
C ASP A 146 -12.93 22.65 -8.42
N PHE A 147 -13.25 22.84 -7.14
CA PHE A 147 -14.13 23.91 -6.66
C PHE A 147 -13.41 25.26 -6.61
N ASP A 148 -12.17 25.33 -6.15
CA ASP A 148 -11.35 26.56 -6.20
C ASP A 148 -11.17 27.06 -7.63
N GLU A 149 -10.79 26.18 -8.57
CA GLU A 149 -10.64 26.54 -9.98
C GLU A 149 -11.97 26.98 -10.64
N LYS A 150 -13.11 26.43 -10.18
CA LYS A 150 -14.44 26.86 -10.66
C LYS A 150 -14.89 28.19 -10.06
N ILE A 151 -14.48 28.51 -8.84
CA ILE A 151 -14.79 29.78 -8.18
C ILE A 151 -14.00 30.91 -8.86
N GLU A 152 -12.69 30.75 -9.07
CA GLU A 152 -11.86 31.74 -9.80
C GLU A 152 -12.44 32.02 -11.19
N LYS A 153 -12.79 30.96 -11.93
CA LYS A 153 -13.37 31.10 -13.28
C LYS A 153 -14.79 31.70 -13.28
N SER A 154 -15.51 31.59 -12.17
CA SER A 154 -16.82 32.21 -11.99
C SER A 154 -16.69 33.70 -11.63
N GLU A 155 -15.66 34.08 -10.87
CA GLU A 155 -15.35 35.47 -10.54
C GLU A 155 -14.90 36.24 -11.79
N GLU A 156 -13.99 35.68 -12.61
CA GLU A 156 -13.60 36.29 -13.89
C GLU A 156 -14.79 36.57 -14.82
N LYS A 157 -15.73 35.61 -14.90
CA LYS A 157 -16.94 35.75 -15.71
C LYS A 157 -17.93 36.78 -15.14
N SER A 158 -17.95 36.95 -13.82
CA SER A 158 -18.75 37.98 -13.14
C SER A 158 -18.20 39.38 -13.44
N ASP A 159 -16.87 39.53 -13.42
CA ASP A 159 -16.20 40.79 -13.71
C ASP A 159 -16.39 41.24 -15.17
N GLU A 160 -16.33 40.31 -16.12
CA GLU A 160 -16.65 40.59 -17.53
C GLU A 160 -18.08 41.11 -17.73
N TRP A 161 -19.05 40.58 -16.99
CA TRP A 161 -20.45 41.01 -17.09
C TRP A 161 -20.67 42.39 -16.45
N MET A 162 -20.00 42.64 -15.32
CA MET A 162 -20.01 43.95 -14.65
C MET A 162 -19.46 45.05 -15.57
N GLU A 163 -18.35 44.81 -16.26
CA GLU A 163 -17.77 45.77 -17.19
C GLU A 163 -18.67 46.04 -18.41
N LYS A 164 -19.34 45.00 -18.94
CA LYS A 164 -20.34 45.18 -20.01
C LYS A 164 -21.53 46.02 -19.55
N CYS A 165 -22.02 45.82 -18.32
CA CYS A 165 -23.09 46.64 -17.77
C CYS A 165 -22.70 48.10 -17.62
N LYS A 166 -21.47 48.40 -17.16
CA LYS A 166 -20.97 49.79 -17.06
C LYS A 166 -20.90 50.47 -18.42
N LEU A 167 -20.39 49.76 -19.44
CA LEU A 167 -20.32 50.26 -20.82
C LEU A 167 -21.71 50.59 -21.37
N GLU A 168 -22.68 49.69 -21.15
CA GLU A 168 -24.07 49.89 -21.59
C GLU A 168 -24.73 51.07 -20.85
N GLU A 169 -24.48 51.23 -19.55
CA GLU A 169 -25.00 52.35 -18.76
C GLU A 169 -24.40 53.69 -19.21
N ALA A 170 -23.11 53.73 -19.55
CA ALA A 170 -22.47 54.91 -20.13
C ALA A 170 -23.05 55.27 -21.52
N ALA A 171 -23.29 54.26 -22.37
CA ALA A 171 -23.95 54.46 -23.66
C ALA A 171 -25.37 54.99 -23.50
N ARG A 172 -26.14 54.43 -22.54
CA ARG A 172 -27.48 54.91 -22.19
C ARG A 172 -27.44 56.36 -21.70
N SER A 173 -26.49 56.74 -20.85
CA SER A 173 -26.36 58.11 -20.37
C SER A 173 -26.15 59.09 -21.51
N THR A 174 -25.22 58.77 -22.42
CA THR A 174 -24.95 59.57 -23.62
C THR A 174 -26.21 59.77 -24.48
N LEU A 175 -26.99 58.71 -24.70
CA LEU A 175 -28.23 58.79 -25.47
C LEU A 175 -29.31 59.63 -24.77
N LEU A 176 -29.40 59.55 -23.44
CA LEU A 176 -30.34 60.36 -22.67
C LEU A 176 -29.98 61.84 -22.68
N GLU A 177 -28.69 62.16 -22.60
CA GLU A 177 -28.19 63.53 -22.76
C GLU A 177 -28.56 64.09 -24.14
N GLU A 178 -28.35 63.31 -25.19
CA GLU A 178 -28.69 63.70 -26.55
C GLU A 178 -30.20 63.91 -26.76
N ILE A 179 -31.04 63.01 -26.24
CA ILE A 179 -32.50 63.19 -26.24
C ILE A 179 -32.89 64.49 -25.53
N THR A 180 -32.25 64.78 -24.40
CA THR A 180 -32.52 66.00 -23.62
C THR A 180 -32.12 67.25 -24.39
N ARG A 181 -30.97 67.23 -25.05
CA ARG A 181 -30.49 68.31 -25.94
C ARG A 181 -31.48 68.56 -27.07
N LEU A 182 -31.84 67.51 -27.82
CA LEU A 182 -32.79 67.61 -28.95
C LEU A 182 -34.18 68.07 -28.53
N ARG A 183 -34.66 67.67 -27.35
CA ARG A 183 -35.94 68.16 -26.80
C ARG A 183 -35.88 69.66 -26.51
N SER A 184 -34.76 70.14 -25.97
CA SER A 184 -34.55 71.57 -25.70
C SER A 184 -34.50 72.37 -27.00
N GLU A 185 -33.76 71.88 -28.01
CA GLU A 185 -33.71 72.51 -29.34
C GLU A 185 -35.08 72.55 -30.03
N CYS A 186 -35.85 71.47 -29.95
CA CYS A 186 -37.21 71.43 -30.47
C CYS A 186 -38.13 72.45 -29.75
N ALA A 187 -37.98 72.62 -28.44
CA ALA A 187 -38.76 73.60 -27.69
C ALA A 187 -38.42 75.04 -28.11
N ASP A 188 -37.12 75.35 -28.26
CA ASP A 188 -36.64 76.64 -28.74
C ASP A 188 -37.14 76.96 -30.15
N LEU A 189 -37.07 75.98 -31.06
CA LEU A 189 -37.57 76.14 -32.43
C LEU A 189 -39.09 76.37 -32.47
N ARG A 190 -39.87 75.66 -31.64
CA ARG A 190 -41.31 75.90 -31.52
C ARG A 190 -41.60 77.32 -31.02
N ALA A 191 -40.90 77.76 -29.98
CA ALA A 191 -41.07 79.13 -29.46
C ALA A 191 -40.76 80.19 -30.52
N ARG A 192 -39.72 79.99 -31.34
CA ARG A 192 -39.40 80.89 -32.46
C ARG A 192 -40.49 80.91 -33.53
N LEU A 193 -41.02 79.75 -33.92
CA LEU A 193 -42.11 79.66 -34.89
C LEU A 193 -43.39 80.33 -34.37
N GLU A 194 -43.72 80.15 -33.09
CA GLU A 194 -44.87 80.81 -32.45
C GLU A 194 -44.72 82.34 -32.49
N MET A 195 -43.53 82.88 -32.17
CA MET A 195 -43.25 84.32 -32.25
C MET A 195 -43.36 84.87 -33.67
N GLU A 196 -42.83 84.18 -34.67
CA GLU A 196 -42.96 84.59 -36.08
C GLU A 196 -44.42 84.54 -36.56
N SER A 197 -45.17 83.50 -36.14
CA SER A 197 -46.60 83.37 -36.49
C SER A 197 -47.50 84.41 -35.83
N ALA A 198 -47.11 84.93 -34.66
CA ALA A 198 -47.85 85.96 -33.93
C ALA A 198 -47.57 87.39 -34.44
N CYS A 199 -46.57 87.58 -35.31
CA CYS A 199 -46.22 88.86 -35.92
C CYS A 199 -46.78 89.06 -37.34
N LEU A 200 -47.51 88.09 -37.89
CA LEU A 200 -48.27 88.16 -39.14
C LEU A 200 -49.76 88.43 -38.87
#